data_AF-A0A2Z6R4H4-F1
#
_entry.id   AF-A0A2Z6R4H4-F1
#
_cell.length_a   1.000
_cell.length_b   1.000
_cell.length_c   1.000
_cell.angle_alpha   90.00
_cell.angle_beta   90.00
_cell.angle_gamma   90.00
#
_symmetry.space_group_name_H-M   'P 1'
#
loop_
_entity.id
_entity.type
_entity.pdbx_description
1 polymer ?
#
loop_
_entity_poly.entity_id
_entity_poly.type
_entity_poly.pdbx_seq_one_letter_code
_entity_poly.pdbx_strand_id
1 'polypeptide(L)'
;MSFLRSKIIVFIFVATIFFLIFWPTNPANYYSKQSCIGQNSNLPFENNGPGPVIDAIRTTIVTDSKGEQKEYLNAKGYITYLYTLRKQHQTAIAALTRSADRAVANNTVYSVTLKPQLPPSGDAHDYMSLGRYFWPDPTKPDGLPYIRKDGYVNPEFFSVKDYVLIRQMFREVQDLGFAYFFTRNETYVQKAMYRIREWFLDEKTKMNPNLKYAGFRKGEVMGWKTGVLDFHQIFRMLQAIPFMRYSNQWDPSIEVGLKAWLSEYYVWFTTSKMGRGEGRAKNNHGTFYDVQALYLLDYLGRYDEAKTFAKQSVENRVNNGILPTGQQPHETDRPTSWFYSIFNLQGLFMLAEKADHYDVDAWNYVGSEGQSIRKAVDFLLPYALNDGKGWPVPNIKGFEMNDYVKILELSYIIWGDEKYLNAVEELRPKSKNEQAAGLKLAKWEDNYLCNIALLTNRLLWTCLY
;
A
#
# COMPACT_ATOMS: atom_id res chain seq x y z
N MET A 1 13.49 27.43 -17.70
CA MET A 1 12.95 27.00 -16.38
C MET A 1 13.41 25.60 -15.93
N SER A 2 14.41 24.96 -16.56
CA SER A 2 14.95 23.64 -16.12
C SER A 2 16.14 23.74 -15.15
N PHE A 3 16.62 24.94 -14.82
CA PHE A 3 17.88 25.13 -14.09
C PHE A 3 17.75 25.20 -12.55
N LEU A 4 16.51 25.31 -12.00
CA LEU A 4 16.30 25.35 -10.54
C LEU A 4 15.97 23.99 -9.90
N ARG A 5 15.57 22.96 -10.69
CA ARG A 5 15.26 21.62 -10.16
C ARG A 5 16.50 20.83 -9.70
N SER A 6 17.69 21.18 -10.18
CA SER A 6 18.91 20.45 -9.87
C SER A 6 19.46 20.72 -8.45
N LYS A 7 19.21 21.90 -7.84
CA LYS A 7 19.86 22.24 -6.55
C LYS A 7 19.16 21.70 -5.30
N ILE A 8 17.84 21.52 -5.33
CA ILE A 8 17.09 20.94 -4.20
C ILE A 8 17.26 19.42 -4.15
N ILE A 9 17.31 18.77 -5.32
CA ILE A 9 17.57 17.33 -5.42
C ILE A 9 19.02 17.03 -5.01
N VAL A 10 20.01 17.83 -5.42
CA VAL A 10 21.42 17.64 -5.02
C VAL A 10 21.63 17.84 -3.51
N PHE A 11 20.93 18.75 -2.85
CA PHE A 11 21.11 18.97 -1.41
C PHE A 11 20.53 17.82 -0.55
N ILE A 12 19.40 17.25 -0.96
CA ILE A 12 18.83 16.03 -0.35
C ILE A 12 19.72 14.81 -0.66
N PHE A 13 20.27 14.71 -1.88
CA PHE A 13 21.16 13.61 -2.26
C PHE A 13 22.50 13.63 -1.51
N VAL A 14 23.12 14.80 -1.33
CA VAL A 14 24.41 14.94 -0.63
C VAL A 14 24.29 14.67 0.87
N ALA A 15 23.18 15.08 1.51
CA ALA A 15 22.91 14.74 2.91
C ALA A 15 22.64 13.24 3.11
N THR A 16 21.97 12.59 2.14
CA THR A 16 21.67 11.15 2.17
C THR A 16 22.92 10.30 1.94
N ILE A 17 23.83 10.74 1.06
CA ILE A 17 25.13 10.09 0.84
C ILE A 17 26.04 10.25 2.06
N PHE A 18 26.03 11.40 2.74
CA PHE A 18 26.77 11.55 4.01
C PHE A 18 26.25 10.59 5.09
N PHE A 19 24.94 10.35 5.16
CA PHE A 19 24.34 9.35 6.06
C PHE A 19 24.71 7.90 5.71
N LEU A 20 24.96 7.59 4.43
CA LEU A 20 25.36 6.25 3.97
C LEU A 20 26.87 6.00 4.06
N ILE A 21 27.70 7.03 3.87
CA ILE A 21 29.17 6.92 3.91
C ILE A 21 29.70 6.90 5.36
N PHE A 22 29.03 7.58 6.30
CA PHE A 22 29.45 7.64 7.71
C PHE A 22 28.64 6.74 8.65
N TRP A 23 27.82 5.84 8.11
CA TRP A 23 27.33 4.70 8.88
C TRP A 23 28.54 3.79 9.20
N PRO A 24 28.87 3.50 10.48
CA PRO A 24 30.01 2.64 10.76
C PRO A 24 29.74 1.27 10.15
N THR A 25 30.68 0.78 9.34
CA THR A 25 30.60 -0.49 8.60
C THR A 25 30.66 -1.75 9.48
N ASN A 26 30.38 -1.63 10.79
CA ASN A 26 30.31 -2.78 11.68
C ASN A 26 29.41 -2.53 12.90
N PRO A 27 28.10 -2.88 12.84
CA PRO A 27 27.19 -2.71 13.97
C PRO A 27 27.36 -3.77 15.08
N ALA A 28 28.25 -4.75 14.90
CA ALA A 28 28.43 -5.87 15.84
C ALA A 28 28.95 -5.44 17.23
N ASN A 29 29.58 -4.28 17.37
CA ASN A 29 30.18 -3.85 18.64
C ASN A 29 29.29 -2.94 19.51
N TYR A 30 28.08 -2.57 19.07
CA TYR A 30 27.17 -1.77 19.91
C TYR A 30 26.16 -2.58 20.73
N TYR A 31 26.12 -3.89 20.53
CA TYR A 31 25.23 -4.80 21.25
C TYR A 31 26.00 -5.97 21.89
N SER A 32 27.12 -5.69 22.57
CA SER A 32 27.70 -6.68 23.50
C SER A 32 27.10 -6.48 24.90
N LYS A 33 26.42 -7.52 25.40
CA LYS A 33 26.06 -7.66 26.82
C LYS A 33 27.28 -7.41 27.70
N GLN A 34 27.34 -6.29 28.41
CA GLN A 34 28.23 -6.15 29.55
C GLN A 34 27.60 -5.31 30.66
N SER A 35 27.36 -6.02 31.77
CA SER A 35 27.26 -5.58 33.16
C SER A 35 26.31 -4.43 33.50
N CYS A 36 25.11 -4.82 33.95
CA CYS A 36 24.48 -4.14 35.08
C CYS A 36 25.43 -4.22 36.28
N ILE A 37 25.84 -3.09 36.85
CA ILE A 37 26.10 -2.81 38.27
C ILE A 37 26.17 -1.28 38.41
N GLY A 38 25.63 -0.78 39.52
CA GLY A 38 25.06 0.56 39.68
C GLY A 38 26.02 1.74 39.61
N GLN A 39 25.45 2.93 39.40
CA GLN A 39 25.44 3.96 40.43
C GLN A 39 24.39 5.04 40.11
N ASN A 40 23.77 5.53 41.19
CA ASN A 40 22.75 6.57 41.26
C ASN A 40 23.05 7.80 40.40
N SER A 41 22.06 8.24 39.64
CA SER A 41 21.76 9.68 39.54
C SER A 41 20.27 9.87 39.19
N ASN A 42 19.60 10.62 40.06
CA ASN A 42 18.19 10.99 39.96
C ASN A 42 17.92 11.81 38.68
N LEU A 43 17.00 11.33 37.83
CA LEU A 43 16.23 12.19 36.92
C LEU A 43 14.80 11.60 36.79
N PRO A 44 13.74 12.35 37.14
CA PRO A 44 12.37 11.88 36.96
C PRO A 44 11.85 12.37 35.60
N PHE A 45 11.64 11.47 34.65
CA PHE A 45 10.77 11.74 33.51
C PHE A 45 10.01 10.46 33.13
N GLU A 46 9.11 10.03 34.02
CA GLU A 46 7.87 9.41 33.58
C GLU A 46 6.88 10.53 33.27
N ASN A 47 6.54 10.72 31.99
CA ASN A 47 5.40 11.52 31.60
C ASN A 47 4.77 10.89 30.34
N ASN A 48 3.70 10.11 30.56
CA ASN A 48 2.80 9.58 29.54
C ASN A 48 1.75 10.65 29.16
N GLY A 49 2.22 11.83 28.73
CA GLY A 49 1.41 12.94 28.20
C GLY A 49 1.57 13.11 26.68
N PRO A 50 0.81 14.02 26.03
CA PRO A 50 0.85 14.19 24.58
C PRO A 50 2.29 14.47 24.13
N GLY A 51 2.67 13.92 22.98
CA GLY A 51 4.04 14.00 22.44
C GLY A 51 4.60 15.44 22.48
N PRO A 52 5.94 15.59 22.41
CA PRO A 52 6.58 16.87 22.66
C PRO A 52 5.93 17.96 21.82
N VAL A 53 5.44 18.99 22.50
CA VAL A 53 5.03 20.25 21.89
C VAL A 53 6.19 20.70 21.01
N ILE A 54 5.94 20.82 19.70
CA ILE A 54 6.87 21.33 18.71
C ILE A 54 6.97 22.84 18.95
N ASP A 55 7.58 23.26 20.05
CA ASP A 55 7.82 24.66 20.30
C ASP A 55 9.03 25.12 19.47
N ALA A 56 8.67 25.71 18.34
CA ALA A 56 9.45 26.45 17.37
C ALA A 56 10.51 25.64 16.60
N ILE A 57 10.11 25.14 15.43
CA ILE A 57 11.00 25.14 14.26
C ILE A 57 11.45 26.60 14.08
N ARG A 58 12.65 26.92 14.55
CA ARG A 58 13.15 28.31 14.49
C ARG A 58 13.67 28.59 13.10
N THR A 59 13.11 29.60 12.48
CA THR A 59 13.47 30.05 11.15
C THR A 59 14.29 31.34 11.21
N THR A 60 14.83 31.75 10.08
CA THR A 60 15.51 33.02 9.86
C THR A 60 15.12 33.52 8.49
N ILE A 61 14.75 34.78 8.41
CA ILE A 61 14.44 35.44 7.15
C ILE A 61 15.76 35.91 6.53
N VAL A 62 16.04 35.45 5.31
CA VAL A 62 17.15 35.93 4.50
C VAL A 62 16.57 36.72 3.33
N THR A 63 17.00 37.97 3.22
CA THR A 63 16.68 38.83 2.08
C THR A 63 17.72 38.60 1.00
N ASP A 64 17.30 38.29 -0.22
CA ASP A 64 18.21 38.13 -1.35
C ASP A 64 18.67 39.48 -1.93
N SER A 65 19.57 39.43 -2.92
CA SER A 65 20.12 40.63 -3.56
C SER A 65 19.10 41.47 -4.33
N LYS A 66 17.87 40.97 -4.51
CA LYS A 66 16.75 41.67 -5.15
C LYS A 66 15.74 42.20 -4.13
N GLY A 67 15.98 42.00 -2.84
CA GLY A 67 15.05 42.40 -1.78
C GLY A 67 13.98 41.36 -1.45
N GLU A 68 14.02 40.17 -2.04
CA GLU A 68 13.05 39.11 -1.75
C GLU A 68 13.40 38.43 -0.43
N GLN A 69 12.46 38.42 0.52
CA GLN A 69 12.60 37.71 1.79
C GLN A 69 12.22 36.24 1.65
N LYS A 70 13.09 35.34 2.11
CA LYS A 70 12.82 33.91 2.19
C LYS A 70 13.12 33.40 3.58
N GLU A 71 12.23 32.55 4.08
CA GLU A 71 12.36 31.93 5.39
C GLU A 71 13.16 30.63 5.29
N TYR A 72 14.17 30.48 6.16
CA TYR A 72 15.03 29.29 6.21
C TYR A 72 15.06 28.72 7.62
N LEU A 73 15.19 27.40 7.74
CA LEU A 73 15.54 26.77 9.01
C LEU A 73 16.89 27.31 9.50
N ASN A 74 16.95 27.88 10.69
CA ASN A 74 18.24 28.21 11.30
C ASN A 74 18.91 26.94 11.85
N ALA A 75 20.17 27.03 12.28
CA ALA A 75 20.92 25.86 12.74
C ALA A 75 20.22 25.07 13.86
N LYS A 76 19.55 25.76 14.80
CA LYS A 76 18.76 25.10 15.86
C LYS A 76 17.50 24.44 15.28
N GLY A 77 16.78 25.12 14.39
CA GLY A 77 15.64 24.56 13.67
C GLY A 77 16.00 23.32 12.87
N TYR A 78 17.17 23.34 12.21
CA TYR A 78 17.70 22.20 11.47
C TYR A 78 18.05 21.01 12.37
N ILE A 79 18.70 21.24 13.51
CA ILE A 79 18.98 20.17 14.49
C ILE A 79 17.68 19.58 15.05
N THR A 80 16.70 20.40 15.41
CA THR A 80 15.38 19.93 15.87
C THR A 80 14.67 19.11 14.79
N TYR A 81 14.74 19.55 13.54
CA TYR A 81 14.20 18.82 12.39
C TYR A 81 14.87 17.44 12.26
N LEU A 82 16.20 17.38 12.21
CA LEU A 82 16.94 16.11 12.13
C LEU A 82 16.65 15.17 13.30
N TYR A 83 16.57 15.70 14.52
CA TYR A 83 16.21 14.91 15.70
C TYR A 83 14.80 14.33 15.58
N THR A 84 13.84 15.15 15.14
CA THR A 84 12.46 14.73 14.91
C THR A 84 12.39 13.64 13.86
N LEU A 85 13.06 13.82 12.72
CA LEU A 85 13.15 12.80 11.67
C LEU A 85 13.73 11.49 12.18
N ARG A 86 14.83 11.56 12.94
CA ARG A 86 15.47 10.37 13.50
C ARG A 86 14.54 9.64 14.44
N LYS A 87 13.86 10.36 15.34
CA LYS A 87 12.90 9.77 16.28
C LYS A 87 11.73 9.12 15.53
N GLN A 88 11.20 9.80 14.51
CA GLN A 88 10.11 9.28 13.67
C GLN A 88 10.51 8.00 12.94
N HIS A 89 11.68 8.01 12.30
CA HIS A 89 12.24 6.84 11.62
C HIS A 89 12.45 5.66 12.59
N GLN A 90 12.97 5.92 13.80
CA GLN A 90 13.13 4.89 14.83
C GLN A 90 11.79 4.31 15.29
N THR A 91 10.78 5.14 15.53
CA THR A 91 9.43 4.70 15.91
C THR A 91 8.82 3.80 14.84
N ALA A 92 8.97 4.18 13.58
CA ALA A 92 8.41 3.47 12.45
C ALA A 92 9.12 2.12 12.21
N ILE A 93 10.46 2.08 12.30
CA ILE A 93 11.22 0.81 12.32
C ILE A 93 10.76 -0.06 13.48
N ALA A 94 10.62 0.48 14.69
CA ALA A 94 10.17 -0.30 15.84
C ALA A 94 8.76 -0.88 15.64
N ALA A 95 7.85 -0.15 15.00
CA ALA A 95 6.52 -0.66 14.65
C ALA A 95 6.60 -1.79 13.61
N LEU A 96 7.40 -1.62 12.57
CA LEU A 96 7.66 -2.64 11.55
C LEU A 96 8.29 -3.91 12.16
N THR A 97 9.31 -3.76 13.00
CA THR A 97 9.95 -4.87 13.74
C THR A 97 8.93 -5.60 14.59
N ARG A 98 8.05 -4.90 15.34
CA ARG A 98 6.97 -5.56 16.10
C ARG A 98 6.01 -6.34 15.20
N SER A 99 5.69 -5.86 14.00
CA SER A 99 4.88 -6.61 13.03
C SER A 99 5.60 -7.85 12.53
N ALA A 100 6.89 -7.74 12.20
CA ALA A 100 7.71 -8.87 11.77
C ALA A 100 7.89 -9.92 12.87
N ASP A 101 8.13 -9.51 14.12
CA ASP A 101 8.22 -10.42 15.29
C ASP A 101 6.92 -11.19 15.50
N ARG A 102 5.76 -10.51 15.36
CA ARG A 102 4.45 -11.16 15.39
C ARG A 102 4.28 -12.16 14.23
N ALA A 103 4.76 -11.82 13.03
CA ALA A 103 4.72 -12.72 11.88
C ALA A 103 5.60 -13.96 12.10
N VAL A 104 6.80 -13.81 12.69
CA VAL A 104 7.67 -14.94 13.09
C VAL A 104 6.95 -15.85 14.08
N ALA A 105 6.35 -15.27 15.12
CA ALA A 105 5.63 -16.01 16.16
C ALA A 105 4.29 -16.61 15.66
N ASN A 106 3.80 -16.23 14.49
CA ASN A 106 2.52 -16.70 13.98
C ASN A 106 2.63 -18.13 13.42
N ASN A 107 2.00 -19.08 14.10
CA ASN A 107 1.97 -20.50 13.70
C ASN A 107 0.69 -20.91 12.94
N THR A 108 -0.14 -19.94 12.52
CA THR A 108 -1.29 -20.22 11.66
C THR A 108 -0.82 -20.81 10.33
N VAL A 109 -1.43 -21.88 9.86
CA VAL A 109 -1.18 -22.47 8.54
C VAL A 109 -1.85 -21.60 7.47
N TYR A 110 -1.10 -21.20 6.43
CA TYR A 110 -1.64 -20.46 5.30
C TYR A 110 -1.75 -21.35 4.07
N SER A 111 -2.94 -21.86 3.83
CA SER A 111 -3.21 -22.73 2.69
C SER A 111 -4.64 -22.59 2.21
N VAL A 112 -4.83 -22.71 0.90
CA VAL A 112 -6.15 -22.83 0.28
C VAL A 112 -6.80 -24.18 0.61
N THR A 113 -6.03 -25.20 0.98
CA THR A 113 -6.55 -26.55 1.28
C THR A 113 -7.27 -26.64 2.63
N LEU A 114 -7.24 -25.57 3.44
CA LEU A 114 -7.89 -25.52 4.76
C LEU A 114 -9.40 -25.24 4.69
N LYS A 115 -9.91 -24.78 3.55
CA LYS A 115 -11.33 -24.45 3.44
C LYS A 115 -12.20 -25.70 3.56
N PRO A 116 -13.27 -25.67 4.36
CA PRO A 116 -14.18 -26.81 4.49
C PRO A 116 -15.07 -26.99 3.26
N GLN A 117 -15.31 -25.91 2.51
CA GLN A 117 -16.13 -25.90 1.30
C GLN A 117 -15.21 -26.01 0.08
N LEU A 118 -15.33 -27.10 -0.68
CA LEU A 118 -14.61 -27.25 -1.92
C LEU A 118 -15.26 -26.40 -3.03
N PRO A 119 -14.45 -25.84 -3.95
CA PRO A 119 -14.98 -25.22 -5.16
C PRO A 119 -15.66 -26.28 -6.05
N PRO A 120 -16.49 -25.86 -7.03
CA PRO A 120 -17.14 -26.78 -7.97
C PRO A 120 -16.23 -27.77 -8.72
N SER A 121 -14.91 -27.53 -8.81
CA SER A 121 -13.95 -28.50 -9.34
C SER A 121 -13.78 -29.75 -8.47
N GLY A 122 -14.10 -29.67 -7.18
CA GLY A 122 -13.76 -30.68 -6.19
C GLY A 122 -12.28 -30.67 -5.75
N ASP A 123 -11.46 -29.76 -6.27
CA ASP A 123 -10.04 -29.65 -5.93
C ASP A 123 -9.83 -28.66 -4.77
N ALA A 124 -9.22 -29.13 -3.67
CA ALA A 124 -8.89 -28.29 -2.51
C ALA A 124 -7.81 -27.24 -2.81
N HIS A 125 -6.97 -27.47 -3.82
CA HIS A 125 -5.89 -26.56 -4.25
C HIS A 125 -6.40 -25.37 -5.07
N ASP A 126 -7.64 -25.41 -5.55
CA ASP A 126 -8.24 -24.28 -6.24
C ASP A 126 -8.65 -23.18 -5.24
N TYR A 127 -8.14 -21.96 -5.43
CA TYR A 127 -8.54 -20.81 -4.62
C TYR A 127 -10.01 -20.49 -4.79
N MET A 128 -10.70 -20.26 -3.67
CA MET A 128 -12.11 -19.86 -3.66
C MET A 128 -12.32 -18.64 -2.78
N SER A 129 -13.19 -17.74 -3.22
CA SER A 129 -13.73 -16.67 -2.38
C SER A 129 -15.15 -16.36 -2.82
N LEU A 130 -15.95 -15.75 -1.95
CA LEU A 130 -17.33 -15.37 -2.31
C LEU A 130 -17.39 -13.92 -2.84
N GLY A 131 -18.42 -13.61 -3.61
CA GLY A 131 -18.70 -12.23 -4.01
C GLY A 131 -19.12 -11.38 -2.81
N ARG A 132 -18.33 -10.36 -2.45
CA ARG A 132 -18.53 -9.49 -1.26
C ARG A 132 -19.95 -8.95 -1.08
N TYR A 133 -20.62 -8.60 -2.17
CA TYR A 133 -21.94 -7.95 -2.18
C TYR A 133 -23.06 -8.86 -2.69
N PHE A 134 -22.84 -10.18 -2.71
CA PHE A 134 -23.83 -11.14 -3.20
C PHE A 134 -24.53 -11.81 -2.03
N TRP A 135 -25.86 -11.77 -2.04
CA TRP A 135 -26.74 -12.24 -0.97
C TRP A 135 -27.75 -13.26 -1.51
N PRO A 136 -28.30 -14.14 -0.65
CA PRO A 136 -29.43 -14.98 -1.02
C PRO A 136 -30.58 -14.16 -1.62
N ASP A 137 -31.18 -14.66 -2.70
CA ASP A 137 -32.36 -14.08 -3.33
C ASP A 137 -33.62 -14.41 -2.51
N PRO A 138 -34.25 -13.44 -1.82
CA PRO A 138 -35.43 -13.71 -1.00
C PRO A 138 -36.66 -14.14 -1.81
N THR A 139 -36.63 -14.00 -3.15
CA THR A 139 -37.72 -14.42 -4.04
C THR A 139 -37.64 -15.90 -4.44
N LYS A 140 -36.58 -16.62 -4.01
CA LYS A 140 -36.30 -18.01 -4.38
C LYS A 140 -36.35 -18.90 -3.12
N PRO A 141 -36.96 -20.10 -3.19
CA PRO A 141 -37.07 -20.99 -2.02
C PRO A 141 -35.73 -21.39 -1.39
N ASP A 142 -34.68 -21.52 -2.21
CA ASP A 142 -33.32 -21.89 -1.80
C ASP A 142 -32.37 -20.68 -1.72
N GLY A 143 -32.86 -19.48 -2.02
CA GLY A 143 -32.06 -18.26 -2.06
C GLY A 143 -31.07 -18.17 -3.22
N LEU A 144 -31.16 -19.03 -4.25
CA LEU A 144 -30.21 -19.10 -5.37
C LEU A 144 -30.83 -18.69 -6.72
N PRO A 145 -30.04 -18.15 -7.66
CA PRO A 145 -28.66 -17.70 -7.47
C PRO A 145 -28.58 -16.42 -6.61
N TYR A 146 -27.43 -16.18 -5.99
CA TYR A 146 -27.24 -14.96 -5.19
C TYR A 146 -27.37 -13.69 -6.05
N ILE A 147 -27.98 -12.66 -5.47
CA ILE A 147 -28.20 -11.36 -6.10
C ILE A 147 -27.27 -10.29 -5.51
N ARG A 148 -26.92 -9.28 -6.32
CA ARG A 148 -26.02 -8.20 -5.92
C ARG A 148 -26.75 -7.13 -5.10
N LYS A 149 -26.25 -6.80 -3.92
CA LYS A 149 -26.64 -5.65 -3.09
C LYS A 149 -25.42 -4.75 -2.83
N ASP A 150 -25.14 -3.85 -3.76
CA ASP A 150 -23.92 -3.05 -3.74
C ASP A 150 -23.79 -2.18 -2.48
N GLY A 151 -22.59 -2.07 -1.92
CA GLY A 151 -22.32 -1.35 -0.66
C GLY A 151 -22.65 -2.15 0.61
N TYR A 152 -23.46 -3.21 0.52
CA TYR A 152 -23.88 -4.04 1.65
C TYR A 152 -23.12 -5.37 1.67
N VAL A 153 -22.11 -5.47 2.52
CA VAL A 153 -21.25 -6.66 2.63
C VAL A 153 -22.04 -7.83 3.21
N ASN A 154 -22.09 -8.96 2.51
CA ASN A 154 -22.61 -10.22 3.07
C ASN A 154 -21.57 -10.78 4.07
N PRO A 155 -21.89 -10.95 5.36
CA PRO A 155 -20.95 -11.50 6.36
C PRO A 155 -20.40 -12.89 5.98
N GLU A 156 -21.17 -13.67 5.23
CA GLU A 156 -20.77 -14.98 4.70
C GLU A 156 -19.53 -14.89 3.81
N PHE A 157 -19.23 -13.72 3.23
CA PHE A 157 -18.00 -13.47 2.50
C PHE A 157 -16.74 -13.96 3.24
N PHE A 158 -16.72 -13.84 4.56
CA PHE A 158 -15.59 -14.25 5.40
C PHE A 158 -15.61 -15.72 5.83
N SER A 159 -16.58 -16.51 5.37
CA SER A 159 -16.66 -17.95 5.66
C SER A 159 -15.63 -18.75 4.86
N VAL A 160 -15.32 -18.33 3.63
CA VAL A 160 -14.22 -18.89 2.84
C VAL A 160 -12.94 -18.13 3.18
N LYS A 161 -11.98 -18.82 3.79
CA LYS A 161 -10.82 -18.19 4.42
C LYS A 161 -9.70 -17.84 3.45
N ASP A 162 -9.66 -18.42 2.25
CA ASP A 162 -8.57 -18.18 1.28
C ASP A 162 -8.35 -16.68 1.04
N TYR A 163 -9.42 -15.88 0.90
CA TYR A 163 -9.36 -14.42 0.76
C TYR A 163 -8.60 -13.72 1.90
N VAL A 164 -8.86 -14.13 3.14
CA VAL A 164 -8.21 -13.53 4.31
C VAL A 164 -6.77 -14.02 4.42
N LEU A 165 -6.55 -15.32 4.25
CA LEU A 165 -5.25 -15.97 4.42
C LEU A 165 -4.22 -15.49 3.39
N ILE A 166 -4.57 -15.42 2.10
CA ILE A 166 -3.62 -14.94 1.07
C ILE A 166 -3.15 -13.51 1.36
N ARG A 167 -4.10 -12.63 1.70
CA ARG A 167 -3.78 -11.22 1.95
C ARG A 167 -2.95 -11.07 3.22
N GLN A 168 -3.21 -11.88 4.23
CA GLN A 168 -2.38 -11.89 5.44
C GLN A 168 -0.97 -12.39 5.13
N MET A 169 -0.84 -13.47 4.36
CA MET A 169 0.44 -13.99 3.89
C MET A 169 1.23 -12.92 3.11
N PHE A 170 0.61 -12.22 2.15
CA PHE A 170 1.26 -11.13 1.41
C PHE A 170 1.77 -10.00 2.32
N ARG A 171 0.99 -9.63 3.35
CA ARG A 171 1.42 -8.63 4.34
C ARG A 171 2.54 -9.13 5.24
N GLU A 172 2.46 -10.38 5.70
CA GLU A 172 3.52 -10.96 6.54
C GLU A 172 4.85 -11.00 5.79
N VAL A 173 4.88 -11.47 4.53
CA VAL A 173 6.12 -11.48 3.74
C VAL A 173 6.66 -10.06 3.51
N GLN A 174 5.77 -9.08 3.33
CA GLN A 174 6.17 -7.67 3.23
C GLN A 174 6.86 -7.18 4.51
N ASP A 175 6.20 -7.36 5.65
CA ASP A 175 6.71 -6.88 6.94
C ASP A 175 8.02 -7.58 7.31
N LEU A 176 8.14 -8.89 7.05
CA LEU A 176 9.35 -9.67 7.24
C LEU A 176 10.50 -9.16 6.35
N GLY A 177 10.25 -8.97 5.04
CA GLY A 177 11.28 -8.53 4.10
C GLY A 177 11.76 -7.11 4.36
N PHE A 178 10.85 -6.19 4.67
CA PHE A 178 11.21 -4.82 5.03
C PHE A 178 11.89 -4.75 6.39
N ALA A 179 11.44 -5.50 7.39
CA ALA A 179 12.13 -5.56 8.69
C ALA A 179 13.54 -6.15 8.54
N TYR A 180 13.73 -7.17 7.70
CA TYR A 180 15.05 -7.72 7.40
C TYR A 180 15.98 -6.66 6.82
N PHE A 181 15.52 -5.82 5.89
CA PHE A 181 16.33 -4.75 5.33
C PHE A 181 16.95 -3.82 6.39
N PHE A 182 16.17 -3.45 7.42
CA PHE A 182 16.63 -2.55 8.49
C PHE A 182 17.38 -3.25 9.63
N THR A 183 17.02 -4.48 9.96
CA THR A 183 17.52 -5.18 11.17
C THR A 183 18.57 -6.25 10.89
N ARG A 184 18.61 -6.76 9.66
CA ARG A 184 19.39 -7.94 9.25
C ARG A 184 19.08 -9.20 10.08
N ASN A 185 17.91 -9.28 10.70
CA ASN A 185 17.50 -10.45 11.47
C ASN A 185 17.08 -11.59 10.53
N GLU A 186 17.91 -12.63 10.48
CA GLU A 186 17.75 -13.77 9.58
C GLU A 186 16.48 -14.61 9.84
N THR A 187 15.93 -14.55 11.06
CA THR A 187 14.68 -15.26 11.38
C THR A 187 13.51 -14.77 10.51
N TYR A 188 13.53 -13.51 10.07
CA TYR A 188 12.50 -12.96 9.19
C TYR A 188 12.53 -13.60 7.80
N VAL A 189 13.72 -13.85 7.27
CA VAL A 189 13.94 -14.46 5.96
C VAL A 189 13.49 -15.92 5.98
N GLN A 190 13.88 -16.66 7.02
CA GLN A 190 13.44 -18.04 7.21
C GLN A 190 11.91 -18.15 7.27
N LYS A 191 11.24 -17.26 8.01
CA LYS A 191 9.77 -17.25 8.08
C LYS A 191 9.14 -16.89 6.74
N ALA A 192 9.68 -15.92 6.01
CA ALA A 192 9.14 -15.52 4.71
C ALA A 192 9.24 -16.66 3.68
N MET A 193 10.39 -17.35 3.61
CA MET A 193 10.55 -18.52 2.75
C MET A 193 9.58 -19.64 3.12
N TYR A 194 9.36 -19.88 4.42
CA TYR A 194 8.35 -20.83 4.90
C TYR A 194 6.95 -20.47 4.39
N ARG A 195 6.53 -19.20 4.50
CA ARG A 195 5.22 -18.73 4.00
C ARG A 195 5.06 -18.90 2.50
N ILE A 196 6.10 -18.56 1.73
CA ILE A 196 6.09 -18.72 0.27
C ILE A 196 5.98 -20.20 -0.10
N ARG A 197 6.76 -21.07 0.57
CA ARG A 197 6.69 -22.52 0.35
C ARG A 197 5.31 -23.07 0.67
N GLU A 198 4.77 -22.72 1.83
CA GLU A 198 3.47 -23.19 2.32
C GLU A 198 2.34 -22.83 1.36
N TRP A 199 2.29 -21.60 0.85
CA TRP A 199 1.19 -21.19 -0.03
C TRP A 199 1.36 -21.63 -1.50
N PHE A 200 2.59 -21.62 -2.04
CA PHE A 200 2.80 -21.75 -3.49
C PHE A 200 3.45 -23.05 -3.93
N LEU A 201 4.21 -23.74 -3.07
CA LEU A 201 5.17 -24.76 -3.52
C LEU A 201 4.97 -26.13 -2.90
N ASP A 202 4.54 -26.21 -1.63
CA ASP A 202 4.34 -27.49 -0.96
C ASP A 202 3.14 -28.22 -1.54
N GLU A 203 3.34 -29.41 -2.10
CA GLU A 203 2.30 -30.21 -2.76
C GLU A 203 1.06 -30.46 -1.89
N LYS A 204 1.15 -30.43 -0.56
CA LYS A 204 0.01 -30.64 0.35
C LYS A 204 -0.84 -29.38 0.56
N THR A 205 -0.28 -28.21 0.30
CA THR A 205 -0.89 -26.92 0.66
C THR A 205 -0.93 -25.90 -0.48
N LYS A 206 -0.22 -26.13 -1.57
CA LYS A 206 -0.05 -25.16 -2.64
C LYS A 206 -1.39 -24.75 -3.25
N MET A 207 -1.49 -23.51 -3.65
CA MET A 207 -2.60 -23.02 -4.46
C MET A 207 -2.33 -23.33 -5.94
N ASN A 208 -3.35 -23.71 -6.72
CA ASN A 208 -3.23 -23.76 -8.18
C ASN A 208 -3.09 -22.33 -8.76
N PRO A 209 -2.30 -22.09 -9.82
CA PRO A 209 -1.98 -20.75 -10.32
C PRO A 209 -3.11 -20.08 -11.12
N ASN A 210 -4.29 -19.94 -10.50
CA ASN A 210 -5.46 -19.31 -11.10
C ASN A 210 -6.47 -18.83 -10.03
N LEU A 211 -7.41 -17.96 -10.43
CA LEU A 211 -8.52 -17.49 -9.58
C LEU A 211 -9.89 -17.87 -10.17
N LYS A 212 -10.03 -19.09 -10.72
CA LYS A 212 -11.26 -19.56 -11.39
C LYS A 212 -12.51 -19.48 -10.52
N TYR A 213 -12.35 -19.63 -9.20
CA TYR A 213 -13.45 -19.65 -8.22
C TYR A 213 -13.41 -18.45 -7.27
N ALA A 214 -12.67 -17.40 -7.60
CA ALA A 214 -12.71 -16.14 -6.84
C ALA A 214 -13.98 -15.34 -7.16
N GLY A 215 -14.48 -14.59 -6.18
CA GLY A 215 -15.70 -13.79 -6.31
C GLY A 215 -16.95 -14.64 -6.63
N PHE A 216 -16.96 -15.89 -6.18
CA PHE A 216 -17.99 -16.88 -6.44
C PHE A 216 -19.35 -16.41 -5.92
N ARG A 217 -20.37 -16.52 -6.77
CA ARG A 217 -21.76 -16.22 -6.43
C ARG A 217 -22.46 -17.55 -6.30
N LYS A 218 -23.03 -17.86 -5.13
CA LYS A 218 -23.69 -19.16 -4.95
C LYS A 218 -24.83 -19.32 -5.96
N GLY A 219 -24.96 -20.53 -6.51
CA GLY A 219 -25.83 -20.82 -7.65
C GLY A 219 -25.13 -20.75 -9.02
N GLU A 220 -23.87 -20.35 -9.07
CA GLU A 220 -23.03 -20.37 -10.28
C GLU A 220 -22.08 -21.57 -10.31
N VAL A 221 -21.51 -21.86 -11.48
CA VAL A 221 -20.52 -22.95 -11.66
C VAL A 221 -19.06 -22.48 -11.66
N MET A 222 -18.84 -21.17 -11.79
CA MET A 222 -17.51 -20.54 -11.75
C MET A 222 -17.54 -19.24 -10.96
N GLY A 223 -16.35 -18.75 -10.61
CA GLY A 223 -16.15 -17.42 -10.05
C GLY A 223 -16.56 -16.29 -11.01
N TRP A 224 -16.38 -15.05 -10.56
CA TRP A 224 -16.68 -13.87 -11.35
C TRP A 224 -15.43 -13.02 -11.59
N LYS A 225 -15.39 -12.29 -12.70
CA LYS A 225 -14.21 -11.49 -13.10
C LYS A 225 -13.68 -10.58 -11.98
N THR A 226 -14.58 -10.02 -11.17
CA THR A 226 -14.24 -9.14 -10.04
C THR A 226 -13.49 -9.84 -8.91
N GLY A 227 -13.47 -11.17 -8.89
CA GLY A 227 -12.68 -11.95 -7.94
C GLY A 227 -11.17 -11.89 -8.22
N VAL A 228 -10.76 -11.47 -9.42
CA VAL A 228 -9.33 -11.22 -9.73
C VAL A 228 -8.75 -10.14 -8.80
N LEU A 229 -9.57 -9.16 -8.39
CA LEU A 229 -9.21 -8.14 -7.41
C LEU A 229 -8.75 -8.73 -6.06
N ASP A 230 -9.07 -9.97 -5.71
CA ASP A 230 -8.64 -10.57 -4.44
C ASP A 230 -7.11 -10.53 -4.27
N PHE A 231 -6.38 -10.71 -5.37
CA PHE A 231 -4.92 -10.70 -5.43
C PHE A 231 -4.32 -9.28 -5.58
N HIS A 232 -5.09 -8.19 -5.55
CA HIS A 232 -4.55 -6.84 -5.78
C HIS A 232 -3.42 -6.44 -4.83
N GLN A 233 -3.27 -7.12 -3.69
CA GLN A 233 -2.18 -6.88 -2.72
C GLN A 233 -0.92 -7.74 -2.95
N ILE A 234 -0.84 -8.50 -4.04
CA ILE A 234 0.32 -9.35 -4.33
C ILE A 234 1.64 -8.55 -4.43
N PHE A 235 1.57 -7.29 -4.87
CA PHE A 235 2.71 -6.36 -4.93
C PHE A 235 3.49 -6.30 -3.61
N ARG A 236 2.78 -6.45 -2.47
CA ARG A 236 3.36 -6.40 -1.13
C ARG A 236 4.47 -7.41 -0.93
N MET A 237 4.22 -8.64 -1.36
CA MET A 237 5.17 -9.73 -1.30
C MET A 237 6.27 -9.53 -2.33
N LEU A 238 5.90 -9.24 -3.58
CA LEU A 238 6.84 -9.21 -4.71
C LEU A 238 7.93 -8.14 -4.54
N GLN A 239 7.59 -6.97 -4.01
CA GLN A 239 8.57 -5.91 -3.76
C GLN A 239 9.48 -6.17 -2.54
N ALA A 240 9.04 -7.02 -1.61
CA ALA A 240 9.77 -7.27 -0.36
C ALA A 240 10.81 -8.38 -0.52
N ILE A 241 10.54 -9.37 -1.38
CA ILE A 241 11.46 -10.48 -1.65
C ILE A 241 12.86 -10.03 -2.08
N PRO A 242 13.04 -9.04 -2.99
CA PRO A 242 14.37 -8.56 -3.37
C PRO A 242 15.28 -8.15 -2.20
N PHE A 243 14.72 -7.61 -1.12
CA PHE A 243 15.50 -7.24 0.06
C PHE A 243 16.06 -8.45 0.81
N MET A 244 15.38 -9.59 0.75
CA MET A 244 15.78 -10.81 1.45
C MET A 244 16.86 -11.59 0.70
N ARG A 245 17.09 -11.32 -0.59
CA ARG A 245 18.16 -11.96 -1.38
C ARG A 245 19.57 -11.71 -0.85
N TYR A 246 19.75 -10.68 -0.02
CA TYR A 246 21.02 -10.35 0.64
C TYR A 246 21.31 -11.23 1.87
N SER A 247 20.36 -12.04 2.29
CA SER A 247 20.50 -12.97 3.42
C SER A 247 21.33 -14.18 3.05
N ASN A 248 22.17 -14.62 3.98
CA ASN A 248 22.88 -15.90 3.85
C ASN A 248 21.97 -17.12 4.07
N GLN A 249 20.75 -16.91 4.54
CA GLN A 249 19.71 -17.94 4.69
C GLN A 249 18.81 -18.03 3.46
N TRP A 250 18.89 -17.10 2.50
CA TRP A 250 18.03 -17.12 1.33
C TRP A 250 18.29 -18.37 0.48
N ASP A 251 17.25 -19.19 0.29
CA ASP A 251 17.26 -20.35 -0.59
C ASP A 251 16.73 -19.95 -1.98
N PRO A 252 17.58 -19.89 -3.02
CA PRO A 252 17.15 -19.50 -4.36
C PRO A 252 16.10 -20.42 -4.97
N SER A 253 15.99 -21.68 -4.52
CA SER A 253 15.01 -22.63 -5.07
C SER A 253 13.56 -22.21 -4.76
N ILE A 254 13.35 -21.51 -3.64
CA ILE A 254 12.05 -20.91 -3.29
C ILE A 254 11.64 -19.90 -4.34
N GLU A 255 12.57 -19.05 -4.78
CA GLU A 255 12.28 -18.02 -5.78
C GLU A 255 12.04 -18.62 -7.17
N VAL A 256 12.81 -19.64 -7.55
CA VAL A 256 12.61 -20.37 -8.80
C VAL A 256 11.21 -20.97 -8.85
N GLY A 257 10.79 -21.68 -7.80
CA GLY A 257 9.45 -22.26 -7.70
C GLY A 257 8.36 -21.18 -7.73
N LEU A 258 8.54 -20.09 -6.99
CA LEU A 258 7.58 -18.98 -6.98
C LEU A 258 7.46 -18.33 -8.37
N LYS A 259 8.57 -18.11 -9.07
CA LYS A 259 8.55 -17.55 -10.43
C LYS A 259 7.89 -18.48 -11.44
N ALA A 260 8.04 -19.79 -11.31
CA ALA A 260 7.31 -20.75 -12.13
C ALA A 260 5.79 -20.62 -11.90
N TRP A 261 5.36 -20.62 -10.64
CA TRP A 261 3.96 -20.43 -10.28
C TRP A 261 3.39 -19.10 -10.79
N LEU A 262 4.12 -18.00 -10.59
CA LEU A 262 3.71 -16.66 -11.04
C LEU A 262 3.67 -16.56 -12.57
N SER A 263 4.52 -17.28 -13.28
CA SER A 263 4.49 -17.33 -14.75
C SER A 263 3.22 -18.00 -15.24
N GLU A 264 2.84 -19.14 -14.67
CA GLU A 264 1.56 -19.81 -14.97
C GLU A 264 0.36 -18.94 -14.60
N TYR A 265 0.41 -18.30 -13.42
CA TYR A 265 -0.63 -17.37 -12.98
C TYR A 265 -0.76 -16.19 -13.94
N TYR A 266 0.36 -15.59 -14.37
CA TYR A 266 0.35 -14.46 -15.30
C TYR A 266 -0.26 -14.84 -16.66
N VAL A 267 0.01 -16.04 -17.17
CA VAL A 267 -0.65 -16.57 -18.38
C VAL A 267 -2.15 -16.69 -18.15
N TRP A 268 -2.60 -17.31 -17.06
CA TRP A 268 -4.04 -17.39 -16.76
C TRP A 268 -4.68 -16.00 -16.59
N PHE A 269 -4.01 -15.11 -15.87
CA PHE A 269 -4.44 -13.75 -15.55
C PHE A 269 -4.63 -12.89 -16.80
N THR A 270 -3.77 -13.03 -17.80
CA THR A 270 -3.85 -12.23 -19.04
C THR A 270 -4.70 -12.85 -20.14
N THR A 271 -4.86 -14.18 -20.16
CA THR A 271 -5.55 -14.89 -21.27
C THR A 271 -6.95 -15.39 -20.93
N SER A 272 -7.23 -15.66 -19.66
CA SER A 272 -8.54 -16.20 -19.23
C SER A 272 -9.68 -15.20 -19.47
N LYS A 273 -10.91 -15.71 -19.60
CA LYS A 273 -12.11 -14.86 -19.72
C LYS A 273 -12.30 -13.96 -18.49
N MET A 274 -11.98 -14.47 -17.30
CA MET A 274 -12.08 -13.72 -16.04
C MET A 274 -11.04 -12.60 -15.98
N GLY A 275 -9.77 -12.93 -16.20
CA GLY A 275 -8.66 -11.98 -16.22
C GLY A 275 -8.86 -10.85 -17.25
N ARG A 276 -9.13 -11.19 -18.52
CA ARG A 276 -9.47 -10.20 -19.55
C ARG A 276 -10.75 -9.42 -19.25
N GLY A 277 -11.68 -10.03 -18.51
CA GLY A 277 -12.90 -9.36 -18.05
C GLY A 277 -12.59 -8.27 -17.03
N GLU A 278 -11.68 -8.56 -16.10
CA GLU A 278 -11.23 -7.63 -15.06
C GLU A 278 -10.37 -6.51 -15.63
N GLY A 279 -9.40 -6.83 -16.48
CA GLY A 279 -8.54 -5.82 -17.12
C GLY A 279 -9.33 -4.79 -17.96
N ARG A 280 -10.48 -5.19 -18.51
CA ARG A 280 -11.41 -4.30 -19.25
C ARG A 280 -12.35 -3.49 -18.35
N ALA A 281 -12.33 -3.67 -17.03
CA ALA A 281 -13.12 -2.85 -16.12
C ALA A 281 -12.64 -1.40 -16.19
N LYS A 282 -13.59 -0.44 -16.14
CA LYS A 282 -13.31 1.00 -16.23
C LYS A 282 -13.14 1.69 -14.87
N ASN A 283 -13.35 0.94 -13.79
CA ASN A 283 -13.28 1.42 -12.41
C ASN A 283 -12.03 0.85 -11.71
N ASN A 284 -11.96 0.97 -10.39
CA ASN A 284 -10.87 0.51 -9.52
C ASN A 284 -10.42 -0.94 -9.80
N HIS A 285 -11.32 -1.83 -10.24
CA HIS A 285 -10.94 -3.19 -10.63
C HIS A 285 -9.90 -3.20 -11.76
N GLY A 286 -10.09 -2.37 -12.78
CA GLY A 286 -9.15 -2.26 -13.89
C GLY A 286 -7.84 -1.60 -13.45
N THR A 287 -7.91 -0.56 -12.63
CA THR A 287 -6.70 0.09 -12.07
C THR A 287 -5.85 -0.90 -11.28
N PHE A 288 -6.45 -1.68 -10.38
CA PHE A 288 -5.74 -2.68 -9.59
C PHE A 288 -5.31 -3.91 -10.39
N TYR A 289 -6.02 -4.25 -11.48
CA TYR A 289 -5.54 -5.23 -12.46
C TYR A 289 -4.20 -4.76 -13.06
N ASP A 290 -4.11 -3.50 -13.49
CA ASP A 290 -2.89 -2.97 -14.11
C ASP A 290 -1.73 -2.90 -13.11
N VAL A 291 -1.99 -2.49 -11.86
CA VAL A 291 -1.01 -2.55 -10.76
C VAL A 291 -0.51 -3.99 -10.58
N GLN A 292 -1.41 -4.96 -10.49
CA GLN A 292 -1.03 -6.36 -10.35
C GLN A 292 -0.18 -6.84 -11.54
N ALA A 293 -0.59 -6.53 -12.77
CA ALA A 293 0.12 -6.91 -13.99
C ALA A 293 1.55 -6.35 -14.00
N LEU A 294 1.74 -5.08 -13.65
CA LEU A 294 3.06 -4.44 -13.62
C LEU A 294 4.00 -5.06 -12.59
N TYR A 295 3.52 -5.32 -11.38
CA TYR A 295 4.34 -5.95 -10.35
C TYR A 295 4.68 -7.41 -10.70
N LEU A 296 3.80 -8.12 -11.41
CA LEU A 296 4.10 -9.46 -11.94
C LEU A 296 5.17 -9.41 -13.04
N LEU A 297 4.99 -8.55 -14.04
CA LEU A 297 5.95 -8.40 -15.15
C LEU A 297 7.35 -8.01 -14.63
N ASP A 298 7.41 -7.04 -13.74
CA ASP A 298 8.64 -6.61 -13.07
C ASP A 298 9.34 -7.75 -12.34
N TYR A 299 8.60 -8.47 -11.49
CA TYR A 299 9.15 -9.57 -10.70
C TYR A 299 9.61 -10.76 -11.55
N LEU A 300 8.93 -11.00 -12.67
CA LEU A 300 9.29 -12.02 -13.67
C LEU A 300 10.43 -11.58 -14.60
N GLY A 301 10.95 -10.36 -14.46
CA GLY A 301 12.06 -9.85 -15.28
C GLY A 301 11.67 -9.49 -16.71
N ARG A 302 10.38 -9.24 -16.99
CA ARG A 302 9.84 -8.89 -18.31
C ARG A 302 9.84 -7.37 -18.53
N TYR A 303 11.01 -6.76 -18.46
CA TYR A 303 11.18 -5.30 -18.37
C TYR A 303 10.54 -4.53 -19.55
N ASP A 304 10.83 -4.90 -20.80
CA ASP A 304 10.32 -4.17 -21.98
C ASP A 304 8.79 -4.22 -22.10
N GLU A 305 8.21 -5.36 -21.72
CA GLU A 305 6.77 -5.55 -21.66
C GLU A 305 6.17 -4.74 -20.51
N ALA A 306 6.81 -4.71 -19.34
CA ALA A 306 6.38 -3.88 -18.21
C ALA A 306 6.38 -2.39 -18.58
N LYS A 307 7.44 -1.91 -19.25
CA LYS A 307 7.52 -0.52 -19.72
C LYS A 307 6.41 -0.16 -20.71
N THR A 308 6.19 -1.03 -21.70
CA THR A 308 5.13 -0.84 -22.70
C THR A 308 3.75 -0.84 -22.03
N PHE A 309 3.51 -1.81 -21.15
CA PHE A 309 2.26 -1.96 -20.43
C PHE A 309 2.02 -0.77 -19.49
N ALA A 310 3.04 -0.27 -18.78
CA ALA A 310 2.92 0.88 -17.87
C ALA A 310 2.40 2.12 -18.60
N LYS A 311 2.98 2.44 -19.76
CA LYS A 311 2.53 3.56 -20.59
C LYS A 311 1.06 3.39 -21.01
N GLN A 312 0.72 2.22 -21.56
CA GLN A 312 -0.64 1.94 -22.03
C GLN A 312 -1.66 2.00 -20.89
N SER A 313 -1.31 1.48 -19.71
CA SER A 313 -2.14 1.51 -18.51
C SER A 313 -2.38 2.93 -18.03
N VAL A 314 -1.33 3.76 -17.90
CA VAL A 314 -1.48 5.15 -17.47
C VAL A 314 -2.40 5.92 -18.42
N GLU A 315 -2.14 5.85 -19.73
CA GLU A 315 -2.98 6.51 -20.75
C GLU A 315 -4.44 6.03 -20.66
N ASN A 316 -4.65 4.71 -20.60
CA ASN A 316 -5.99 4.13 -20.54
C ASN A 316 -6.76 4.51 -19.26
N ARG A 317 -6.13 4.39 -18.08
CA ARG A 317 -6.81 4.63 -16.80
C ARG A 317 -7.12 6.10 -16.58
N VAL A 318 -6.24 7.01 -17.00
CA VAL A 318 -6.51 8.45 -16.92
C VAL A 318 -7.57 8.86 -17.94
N ASN A 319 -7.42 8.48 -19.21
CA ASN A 319 -8.30 8.95 -20.29
C ASN A 319 -9.72 8.36 -20.22
N ASN A 320 -9.90 7.19 -19.63
CA ASN A 320 -11.22 6.55 -19.56
C ASN A 320 -11.83 6.53 -18.16
N GLY A 321 -11.03 6.74 -17.11
CA GLY A 321 -11.45 6.61 -15.71
C GLY A 321 -11.65 7.92 -14.96
N ILE A 322 -11.17 9.05 -15.51
CA ILE A 322 -11.21 10.37 -14.86
C ILE A 322 -11.85 11.36 -15.84
N LEU A 323 -12.80 12.18 -15.38
CA LEU A 323 -13.37 13.26 -16.19
C LEU A 323 -12.45 14.50 -16.21
N PRO A 324 -12.63 15.44 -17.14
CA PRO A 324 -11.90 16.72 -17.14
C PRO A 324 -12.01 17.53 -15.84
N THR A 325 -13.08 17.30 -15.07
CA THR A 325 -13.33 17.88 -13.74
C THR A 325 -12.52 17.22 -12.62
N GLY A 326 -11.89 16.07 -12.89
CA GLY A 326 -11.24 15.22 -11.89
C GLY A 326 -12.16 14.15 -11.30
N GLN A 327 -13.48 14.25 -11.49
CA GLN A 327 -14.40 13.24 -11.00
C GLN A 327 -14.08 11.86 -11.58
N GLN A 328 -14.16 10.82 -10.76
CA GLN A 328 -13.99 9.42 -11.16
C GLN A 328 -15.38 8.79 -11.30
N PRO A 329 -16.04 8.85 -12.48
CA PRO A 329 -17.48 8.66 -12.61
C PRO A 329 -17.93 7.28 -12.16
N HIS A 330 -17.16 6.23 -12.49
CA HIS A 330 -17.47 4.86 -12.11
C HIS A 330 -17.33 4.57 -10.60
N GLU A 331 -16.58 5.39 -9.88
CA GLU A 331 -16.49 5.32 -8.42
C GLU A 331 -17.58 6.14 -7.76
N THR A 332 -17.88 7.33 -8.31
CA THR A 332 -18.94 8.20 -7.80
C THR A 332 -20.35 7.64 -8.02
N ASP A 333 -20.53 6.73 -8.97
CA ASP A 333 -21.78 6.00 -9.19
C ASP A 333 -22.07 4.94 -8.09
N ARG A 334 -21.09 4.65 -7.22
CA ARG A 334 -21.22 3.61 -6.19
C ARG A 334 -21.96 4.16 -4.96
N PRO A 335 -22.77 3.34 -4.25
CA PRO A 335 -23.39 3.76 -3.00
C PRO A 335 -22.39 4.21 -1.93
N THR A 336 -21.16 3.67 -1.94
CA THR A 336 -20.04 4.10 -1.08
C THR A 336 -19.02 4.88 -1.90
N SER A 337 -19.49 5.93 -2.58
CA SER A 337 -18.76 6.69 -3.59
C SER A 337 -17.47 7.34 -3.08
N TRP A 338 -17.48 7.85 -1.85
CA TRP A 338 -16.32 8.46 -1.22
C TRP A 338 -15.16 7.46 -1.08
N PHE A 339 -15.45 6.31 -0.45
CA PHE A 339 -14.50 5.22 -0.29
C PHE A 339 -13.92 4.76 -1.62
N TYR A 340 -14.76 4.54 -2.64
CA TYR A 340 -14.29 4.03 -3.92
C TYR A 340 -13.46 5.05 -4.71
N SER A 341 -13.75 6.34 -4.57
CA SER A 341 -12.94 7.40 -5.19
C SER A 341 -11.53 7.44 -4.61
N ILE A 342 -11.39 7.24 -3.29
CA ILE A 342 -10.09 7.14 -2.62
C ILE A 342 -9.40 5.82 -2.95
N PHE A 343 -10.14 4.70 -2.95
CA PHE A 343 -9.60 3.38 -3.25
C PHE A 343 -9.03 3.31 -4.67
N ASN A 344 -9.70 3.92 -5.66
CA ASN A 344 -9.13 4.02 -7.00
C ASN A 344 -7.92 4.96 -7.06
N LEU A 345 -7.91 6.07 -6.32
CA LEU A 345 -6.72 6.94 -6.20
C LEU A 345 -5.51 6.20 -5.62
N GLN A 346 -5.70 5.31 -4.63
CA GLN A 346 -4.61 4.46 -4.14
C GLN A 346 -4.04 3.60 -5.27
N GLY A 347 -4.90 2.96 -6.07
CA GLY A 347 -4.48 2.20 -7.25
C GLY A 347 -3.77 3.05 -8.30
N LEU A 348 -4.27 4.26 -8.58
CA LEU A 348 -3.66 5.19 -9.54
C LEU A 348 -2.29 5.69 -9.07
N PHE A 349 -2.13 5.99 -7.78
CA PHE A 349 -0.85 6.38 -7.20
C PHE A 349 0.17 5.24 -7.27
N MET A 350 -0.27 4.01 -6.99
CA MET A 350 0.57 2.83 -7.13
C MET A 350 0.99 2.57 -8.58
N LEU A 351 0.05 2.73 -9.52
CA LEU A 351 0.34 2.63 -10.95
C LEU A 351 1.34 3.70 -11.39
N ALA A 352 1.14 4.94 -10.96
CA ALA A 352 1.99 6.07 -11.31
C ALA A 352 3.41 5.93 -10.74
N GLU A 353 3.54 5.51 -9.47
CA GLU A 353 4.83 5.24 -8.84
C GLU A 353 5.58 4.14 -9.58
N LYS A 354 4.89 3.03 -9.90
CA LYS A 354 5.53 1.92 -10.61
C LYS A 354 5.88 2.27 -12.06
N ALA A 355 5.07 3.10 -12.72
CA ALA A 355 5.32 3.59 -14.07
C ALA A 355 6.54 4.53 -14.13
N ASP A 356 6.78 5.32 -13.08
CA ASP A 356 7.93 6.22 -12.97
C ASP A 356 9.27 5.44 -13.03
N HIS A 357 9.31 4.21 -12.51
CA HIS A 357 10.46 3.30 -12.65
C HIS A 357 10.83 3.03 -14.11
N TYR A 358 9.88 3.12 -15.02
CA TYR A 358 10.04 2.86 -16.45
C TYR A 358 10.16 4.14 -17.29
N ASP A 359 10.45 5.28 -16.65
CA ASP A 359 10.49 6.61 -17.26
C ASP A 359 9.14 7.06 -17.84
N VAL A 360 8.02 6.54 -17.31
CA VAL A 360 6.67 6.97 -17.69
C VAL A 360 6.15 7.94 -16.63
N ASP A 361 6.18 9.23 -16.95
CA ASP A 361 5.70 10.30 -16.05
C ASP A 361 4.17 10.33 -15.98
N ALA A 362 3.62 9.42 -15.19
CA ALA A 362 2.19 9.35 -14.90
C ALA A 362 1.71 10.50 -14.00
N TRP A 363 2.59 11.07 -13.18
CA TRP A 363 2.26 12.15 -12.24
C TRP A 363 1.87 13.44 -12.93
N ASN A 364 2.50 13.73 -14.07
CA ASN A 364 2.22 14.91 -14.90
C ASN A 364 1.50 14.58 -16.21
N TYR A 365 1.09 13.32 -16.41
CA TYR A 365 0.29 12.95 -17.57
C TYR A 365 -1.04 13.70 -17.59
N VAL A 366 -1.36 14.27 -18.76
CA VAL A 366 -2.62 14.96 -19.03
C VAL A 366 -3.25 14.34 -20.26
N GLY A 367 -4.45 13.79 -20.08
CA GLY A 367 -5.27 13.24 -21.16
C GLY A 367 -5.73 14.30 -22.15
N SER A 368 -6.25 13.87 -23.30
CA SER A 368 -6.66 14.78 -24.39
C SER A 368 -7.73 15.80 -23.99
N GLU A 369 -8.56 15.49 -22.99
CA GLU A 369 -9.58 16.41 -22.47
C GLU A 369 -9.13 17.13 -21.17
N GLY A 370 -7.84 17.06 -20.84
CA GLY A 370 -7.28 17.66 -19.63
C GLY A 370 -7.39 16.80 -18.38
N GLN A 371 -7.63 15.49 -18.51
CA GLN A 371 -7.80 14.54 -17.40
C GLN A 371 -6.44 14.26 -16.75
N SER A 372 -6.39 14.13 -15.43
CA SER A 372 -5.13 13.76 -14.75
C SER A 372 -5.38 13.18 -13.37
N ILE A 373 -4.40 12.43 -12.84
CA ILE A 373 -4.42 11.93 -11.46
C ILE A 373 -4.50 13.09 -10.47
N ARG A 374 -3.77 14.18 -10.73
CA ARG A 374 -3.81 15.39 -9.89
C ARG A 374 -5.22 15.98 -9.78
N LYS A 375 -5.95 16.05 -10.91
CA LYS A 375 -7.35 16.53 -10.88
C LYS A 375 -8.25 15.60 -10.08
N ALA A 376 -8.03 14.29 -10.10
CA ALA A 376 -8.80 13.36 -9.29
C ALA A 376 -8.59 13.54 -7.78
N VAL A 377 -7.37 13.93 -7.37
CA VAL A 377 -7.12 14.39 -5.99
C VAL A 377 -7.87 15.70 -5.75
N ASP A 378 -7.65 16.71 -6.60
CA ASP A 378 -8.25 18.05 -6.44
C ASP A 378 -9.78 18.03 -6.38
N PHE A 379 -10.43 17.09 -7.08
CA PHE A 379 -11.87 16.90 -7.05
C PHE A 379 -12.39 16.53 -5.65
N LEU A 380 -11.68 15.69 -4.89
CA LEU A 380 -12.11 15.25 -3.55
C LEU A 380 -11.83 16.31 -2.47
N LEU A 381 -10.82 17.15 -2.68
CA LEU A 381 -10.30 18.09 -1.70
C LEU A 381 -11.35 19.02 -1.05
N PRO A 382 -12.20 19.76 -1.79
CA PRO A 382 -13.16 20.67 -1.17
C PRO A 382 -14.20 19.94 -0.31
N TYR A 383 -14.53 18.70 -0.65
CA TYR A 383 -15.46 17.88 0.13
C TYR A 383 -14.80 17.32 1.39
N ALA A 384 -13.51 16.97 1.33
CA ALA A 384 -12.75 16.56 2.51
C ALA A 384 -12.72 17.67 3.58
N LEU A 385 -12.40 18.89 3.16
CA LEU A 385 -12.28 20.08 4.03
C LEU A 385 -13.63 20.57 4.60
N ASN A 386 -14.74 20.08 4.07
CA ASN A 386 -16.08 20.53 4.48
C ASN A 386 -16.95 19.37 4.98
N ASP A 387 -16.33 18.34 5.55
CA ASP A 387 -17.01 17.16 6.11
C ASP A 387 -18.04 16.50 5.16
N GLY A 388 -17.72 16.49 3.86
CA GLY A 388 -18.56 15.94 2.80
C GLY A 388 -19.70 16.85 2.34
N LYS A 389 -19.84 18.05 2.90
CA LYS A 389 -20.88 19.00 2.49
C LYS A 389 -20.72 19.36 1.01
N GLY A 390 -21.84 19.27 0.29
CA GLY A 390 -21.88 19.53 -1.16
C GLY A 390 -21.45 18.35 -2.03
N TRP A 391 -21.17 17.18 -1.46
CA TRP A 391 -20.87 15.97 -2.23
C TRP A 391 -22.00 15.67 -3.23
N PRO A 392 -21.71 15.53 -4.54
CA PRO A 392 -22.72 15.65 -5.58
C PRO A 392 -23.54 14.37 -5.83
N VAL A 393 -23.22 13.27 -5.13
CA VAL A 393 -23.75 11.93 -5.40
C VAL A 393 -24.03 11.16 -4.09
N PRO A 394 -24.76 10.02 -4.12
CA PRO A 394 -25.03 9.23 -2.92
C PRO A 394 -23.75 8.70 -2.25
N ASN A 395 -23.69 8.75 -0.92
CA ASN A 395 -22.62 8.14 -0.12
C ASN A 395 -23.16 7.60 1.22
N ILE A 396 -23.27 6.27 1.35
CA ILE A 396 -23.96 5.61 2.48
C ILE A 396 -23.05 5.27 3.68
N LYS A 397 -21.73 5.51 3.58
CA LYS A 397 -20.73 5.15 4.62
C LYS A 397 -19.90 6.34 5.13
N GLY A 398 -20.42 7.56 5.01
CA GLY A 398 -19.76 8.75 5.53
C GLY A 398 -18.42 9.08 4.84
N PHE A 399 -17.70 10.05 5.41
CA PHE A 399 -16.50 10.64 4.82
C PHE A 399 -15.29 10.38 5.72
N GLU A 400 -14.78 9.15 5.69
CA GLU A 400 -13.53 8.78 6.36
C GLU A 400 -12.34 9.45 5.66
N MET A 401 -11.47 10.11 6.43
CA MET A 401 -10.37 10.93 5.93
C MET A 401 -9.04 10.19 5.87
N ASN A 402 -8.84 9.16 6.69
CA ASN A 402 -7.53 8.56 6.93
C ASN A 402 -6.74 8.25 5.66
N ASP A 403 -7.34 7.53 4.72
CA ASP A 403 -6.66 7.16 3.49
C ASP A 403 -6.51 8.33 2.51
N TYR A 404 -7.42 9.31 2.55
CA TYR A 404 -7.29 10.51 1.72
C TYR A 404 -6.19 11.44 2.22
N VAL A 405 -5.99 11.58 3.54
CA VAL A 405 -4.88 12.35 4.10
C VAL A 405 -3.53 11.75 3.67
N LYS A 406 -3.40 10.42 3.61
CA LYS A 406 -2.18 9.78 3.04
C LYS A 406 -1.96 10.17 1.58
N ILE A 407 -3.03 10.23 0.78
CA ILE A 407 -2.96 10.70 -0.61
C ILE A 407 -2.53 12.17 -0.67
N LEU A 408 -3.05 13.04 0.19
CA LEU A 408 -2.67 14.45 0.24
C LEU A 408 -1.19 14.65 0.62
N GLU A 409 -0.68 13.87 1.57
CA GLU A 409 0.75 13.90 1.92
C GLU A 409 1.64 13.53 0.73
N LEU A 410 1.30 12.44 0.03
CA LEU A 410 1.99 12.06 -1.20
C LEU A 410 1.86 13.14 -2.28
N SER A 411 0.67 13.74 -2.40
CA SER A 411 0.40 14.81 -3.37
C SER A 411 1.29 16.03 -3.13
N TYR A 412 1.50 16.42 -1.87
CA TYR A 412 2.45 17.48 -1.52
C TYR A 412 3.89 17.09 -1.90
N ILE A 413 4.33 15.86 -1.58
CA ILE A 413 5.68 15.39 -1.93
C ILE A 413 5.91 15.38 -3.45
N ILE A 414 4.89 14.99 -4.22
CA ILE A 414 4.97 14.83 -5.67
C ILE A 414 4.91 16.20 -6.39
N TRP A 415 3.95 17.06 -6.02
CA TRP A 415 3.66 18.28 -6.78
C TRP A 415 4.14 19.58 -6.08
N GLY A 416 4.48 19.54 -4.79
CA GLY A 416 4.94 20.70 -4.03
C GLY A 416 3.91 21.83 -3.89
N ASP A 417 2.63 21.53 -4.04
CA ASP A 417 1.53 22.50 -3.96
C ASP A 417 1.05 22.61 -2.51
N GLU A 418 1.22 23.78 -1.90
CA GLU A 418 0.93 24.08 -0.49
C GLU A 418 -0.53 23.82 -0.11
N LYS A 419 -1.47 23.81 -1.07
CA LYS A 419 -2.87 23.47 -0.77
C LYS A 419 -3.01 22.07 -0.17
N TYR A 420 -2.14 21.13 -0.56
CA TYR A 420 -2.16 19.77 -0.03
C TYR A 420 -1.59 19.73 1.39
N LEU A 421 -0.51 20.48 1.67
CA LEU A 421 0.05 20.57 3.01
C LEU A 421 -0.96 21.20 3.98
N ASN A 422 -1.55 22.34 3.61
CA ASN A 422 -2.58 23.01 4.40
C ASN A 422 -3.76 22.07 4.70
N ALA A 423 -4.19 21.30 3.70
CA ALA A 423 -5.26 20.33 3.88
C ALA A 423 -4.86 19.16 4.80
N VAL A 424 -3.60 18.70 4.74
CA VAL A 424 -3.08 17.70 5.68
C VAL A 424 -3.09 18.26 7.10
N GLU A 425 -2.66 19.49 7.32
CA GLU A 425 -2.65 20.12 8.66
C GLU A 425 -4.06 20.19 9.25
N GLU A 426 -5.05 20.56 8.44
CA GLU A 426 -6.46 20.65 8.86
C GLU A 426 -7.11 19.28 9.12
N LEU A 427 -6.88 18.31 8.23
CA LEU A 427 -7.57 17.01 8.26
C LEU A 427 -6.88 15.98 9.15
N ARG A 428 -5.61 16.20 9.52
CA ARG A 428 -4.79 15.26 10.31
C ARG A 428 -5.40 14.91 11.66
N PRO A 429 -5.91 15.84 12.49
CA PRO A 429 -6.56 15.49 13.75
C PRO A 429 -7.73 14.52 13.56
N LYS A 430 -8.54 14.73 12.52
CA LYS A 430 -9.66 13.84 12.19
C LYS A 430 -9.17 12.46 11.73
N SER A 431 -8.19 12.41 10.83
CA SER A 431 -7.55 11.15 10.42
C SER A 431 -6.97 10.38 11.61
N LYS A 432 -6.32 11.06 12.58
CA LYS A 432 -5.77 10.42 13.78
C LYS A 432 -6.85 9.86 14.71
N ASN A 433 -7.96 10.59 14.87
CA ASN A 433 -9.11 10.10 15.63
C ASN A 433 -9.74 8.87 14.98
N GLU A 434 -9.85 8.85 13.64
CA GLU A 434 -10.31 7.69 12.88
C GLU A 434 -9.36 6.49 13.03
N GLN A 435 -8.04 6.70 12.96
CA GLN A 435 -7.05 5.66 13.23
C GLN A 435 -7.21 5.08 14.65
N ALA A 436 -7.30 5.93 15.66
CA ALA A 436 -7.47 5.51 17.05
C ALA A 436 -8.79 4.76 17.29
N ALA A 437 -9.87 5.15 16.62
CA ALA A 437 -11.16 4.46 16.68
C ALA A 437 -11.14 3.13 15.91
N GLY A 438 -10.53 3.11 14.72
CA GLY A 438 -10.37 1.94 13.86
C GLY A 438 -9.47 0.87 14.47
N LEU A 439 -8.42 1.26 15.21
CA LEU A 439 -7.57 0.37 16.00
C LEU A 439 -8.36 -0.46 17.03
N LYS A 440 -9.56 -0.01 17.45
CA LYS A 440 -10.44 -0.79 18.33
C LYS A 440 -11.25 -1.88 17.60
N LEU A 441 -11.37 -1.82 16.27
CA LEU A 441 -12.29 -2.69 15.50
C LEU A 441 -11.63 -3.43 14.31
N ALA A 442 -10.41 -3.08 13.89
CA ALA A 442 -9.77 -3.66 12.72
C ALA A 442 -8.23 -3.69 12.83
N LYS A 443 -7.63 -4.89 12.81
CA LYS A 443 -6.18 -5.16 12.65
C LYS A 443 -5.64 -4.77 11.25
N TRP A 444 -6.25 -3.81 10.57
CA TRP A 444 -6.03 -3.52 9.15
C TRP A 444 -5.50 -2.10 8.99
N GLU A 445 -4.33 -1.83 9.55
CA GLU A 445 -3.56 -0.69 9.07
C GLU A 445 -2.92 -1.08 7.75
N ASP A 446 -3.43 -0.49 6.67
CA ASP A 446 -2.66 -0.39 5.44
C ASP A 446 -1.50 0.59 5.67
N ASN A 447 -0.43 0.07 6.27
CA ASN A 447 0.86 0.74 6.45
C ASN A 447 1.73 0.59 5.20
N TYR A 448 1.17 0.24 4.03
CA TYR A 448 1.96 0.12 2.80
C TYR A 448 2.68 1.41 2.46
N LEU A 449 1.91 2.49 2.34
CA LEU A 449 2.44 3.81 2.01
C LEU A 449 3.46 4.24 3.07
N CYS A 450 3.24 3.87 4.32
CA CYS A 450 4.15 4.09 5.44
C CYS A 450 5.46 3.33 5.34
N ASN A 451 5.41 2.06 4.97
CA ASN A 451 6.61 1.26 4.79
C ASN A 451 7.40 1.72 3.55
N ILE A 452 6.72 2.09 2.45
CA ILE A 452 7.37 2.66 1.26
C ILE A 452 7.99 4.01 1.57
N ALA A 453 7.30 4.86 2.33
CA ALA A 453 7.83 6.12 2.84
C ALA A 453 9.15 5.92 3.59
N LEU A 454 9.23 4.92 4.47
CA LEU A 454 10.47 4.57 5.17
C LEU A 454 11.58 4.12 4.21
N LEU A 455 11.27 3.28 3.23
CA LEU A 455 12.26 2.74 2.29
C LEU A 455 12.78 3.77 1.29
N THR A 456 11.92 4.72 0.89
CA THR A 456 12.24 5.75 -0.11
C THR A 456 12.71 7.06 0.53
N ASN A 457 12.81 7.10 1.86
CA ASN A 457 13.08 8.31 2.64
C ASN A 457 12.10 9.47 2.34
N ARG A 458 10.90 9.14 1.83
CA ARG A 458 9.80 10.08 1.60
C ARG A 458 8.98 10.13 2.87
N LEU A 459 8.90 11.27 3.53
CA LEU A 459 8.26 11.37 4.84
C LEU A 459 6.73 11.44 4.73
N LEU A 460 6.04 10.38 5.15
CA LEU A 460 4.59 10.41 5.36
C LEU A 460 4.29 10.58 6.84
N TRP A 461 3.80 11.75 7.21
CA TRP A 461 3.54 12.09 8.59
C TRP A 461 2.38 11.26 9.18
N THR A 462 1.46 10.72 8.34
CA THR A 462 0.30 9.92 8.76
C THR A 462 0.71 8.59 9.39
N CYS A 463 1.90 8.13 9.03
CA CYS A 463 2.51 6.85 9.39
C CYS A 463 3.16 6.83 10.77
N LEU A 464 3.01 7.92 11.52
CA LEU A 464 3.59 8.12 12.83
C LEU A 464 2.47 8.02 13.86
N TYR A 465 2.54 7.04 14.76
CA TYR A 465 1.56 6.87 15.83
C TYR A 465 1.53 8.07 16.77
#